data_AF-A0A413SX86-F1
#
_entry.id   AF-A0A413SX86-F1
#
_cell.length_a   1.000
_cell.length_b   1.000
_cell.length_c   1.000
_cell.angle_alpha   90.00
_cell.angle_beta   90.00
_cell.angle_gamma   90.00
#
_symmetry.space_group_name_H-M   'P 1'
#
loop_
_entity.id
_entity.type
_entity.pdbx_description
1 polymer ?
#
loop_
_entity_poly.entity_id
_entity_poly.type
_entity_poly.pdbx_seq_one_letter_code
_entity_poly.pdbx_strand_id
1 'polypeptide(L)'
;MALRCGVTPGALGNYLRRYWRELVLQRHQIPVESEDLQSIKIYSTGKQNRVSHERYKAAVEACDMMKYIDLNISQVARKFGLNGTALANFMRIHYEEILSRRQKIRERLGINDNIPRGARPSCVQQYTDAVELYRTTEMTIPEIADKFKVSESGLMQHLRFYHKDVLQQKRAMRKRAKEEKYKKRGGLLGNGRKYEPSAQTINKYAEALTLYKNTVLTLKEIADQTGVTTEGFRFYLHKWHKNLVLDHLGITDESQSPKDLRKARNRTKRTSLKYQDAINSIKQNPRSIAQVANEFNLQPESFRQYLHKYEPELISIVGMGQNEQGKRTMCRSEKKYKKAIELYQTTTEDLKSIATRLGLVYNSIGGYIRRNYPDAIILHKKLIQEQKTTYKQ
;
A
#
# COMPACT_ATOMS: atom_id res chain seq x y z
N MET A 1 27.77 -6.45 -34.34
CA MET A 1 26.87 -7.62 -34.29
C MET A 1 25.44 -7.22 -33.94
N ALA A 2 25.16 -6.60 -32.79
CA ALA A 2 23.79 -6.15 -32.42
C ALA A 2 23.14 -5.24 -33.49
N LEU A 3 23.88 -4.24 -33.99
CA LEU A 3 23.47 -3.37 -35.10
C LEU A 3 23.20 -4.13 -36.42
N ARG A 4 23.91 -5.25 -36.66
CA ARG A 4 23.68 -6.10 -37.85
C ARG A 4 22.40 -6.94 -37.73
N CYS A 5 21.93 -7.17 -36.50
CA CYS A 5 20.70 -7.92 -36.22
C CYS A 5 19.47 -7.00 -36.01
N GLY A 6 19.62 -5.66 -36.16
CA GLY A 6 18.53 -4.71 -35.90
C GLY A 6 18.13 -4.57 -34.43
N VAL A 7 18.96 -5.05 -33.49
CA VAL A 7 18.65 -5.05 -32.05
C VAL A 7 19.63 -4.13 -31.31
N THR A 8 19.14 -3.44 -30.27
CA THR A 8 20.03 -2.64 -29.42
C THR A 8 21.01 -3.53 -28.65
N PRO A 9 22.27 -3.09 -28.43
CA PRO A 9 23.24 -3.85 -27.64
C PRO A 9 22.73 -4.27 -26.26
N GLY A 10 21.92 -3.41 -25.63
CA GLY A 10 21.31 -3.69 -24.32
C GLY A 10 20.26 -4.79 -24.39
N ALA A 11 19.38 -4.78 -25.40
CA ALA A 11 18.37 -5.80 -25.59
C ALA A 11 18.99 -7.17 -25.91
N LEU A 12 19.98 -7.22 -26.82
CA LEU A 12 20.72 -8.45 -27.12
C LEU A 12 21.45 -8.97 -25.86
N GLY A 13 22.09 -8.10 -25.09
CA GLY A 13 22.76 -8.48 -23.85
C GLY A 13 21.80 -9.04 -22.79
N ASN A 14 20.58 -8.50 -22.68
CA ASN A 14 19.56 -9.05 -21.78
C ASN A 14 19.02 -10.39 -22.25
N TYR A 15 18.80 -10.55 -23.56
CA TYR A 15 18.41 -11.82 -24.15
C TYR A 15 19.45 -12.90 -23.88
N LEU A 16 20.73 -12.64 -24.16
CA LEU A 16 21.83 -13.57 -23.90
C LEU A 16 21.95 -13.93 -22.41
N ARG A 17 21.83 -12.95 -21.50
CA ARG A 17 21.86 -13.24 -20.06
C ARG A 17 20.66 -14.04 -19.58
N ARG A 18 19.52 -13.99 -20.27
CA ARG A 18 18.31 -14.72 -19.86
C ARG A 18 18.28 -16.14 -20.41
N TYR A 19 18.65 -16.32 -21.68
CA TYR A 19 18.47 -17.57 -22.41
C TYR A 19 19.76 -18.30 -22.74
N TRP A 20 20.90 -17.61 -22.77
CA TRP A 20 22.20 -18.16 -23.17
C TRP A 20 23.28 -17.80 -22.15
N ARG A 21 22.98 -18.06 -20.86
CA ARG A 21 23.77 -17.57 -19.71
C ARG A 21 25.19 -18.15 -19.74
N GLU A 22 25.30 -19.41 -20.12
CA GLU A 22 26.52 -20.19 -20.30
C GLU A 22 27.48 -19.55 -21.31
N LEU A 23 26.99 -19.10 -22.48
CA LEU A 23 27.82 -18.39 -23.47
C LEU A 23 28.37 -17.08 -22.89
N VAL A 24 27.57 -16.37 -22.09
CA VAL A 24 28.01 -15.14 -21.42
C VAL A 24 29.08 -15.45 -20.37
N LEU A 25 28.91 -16.51 -19.57
CA LEU A 25 29.89 -16.92 -18.56
C LEU A 25 31.21 -17.37 -19.19
N GLN A 26 31.14 -18.15 -20.27
CA GLN A 26 32.32 -18.60 -21.03
C GLN A 26 33.08 -17.41 -21.62
N ARG A 27 32.38 -16.43 -22.20
CA ARG A 27 33.00 -15.19 -22.69
C ARG A 27 33.74 -14.42 -21.59
N HIS A 28 33.26 -14.51 -20.36
CA HIS A 28 33.90 -13.91 -19.19
C HIS A 28 34.93 -14.81 -18.51
N GLN A 29 35.21 -15.99 -19.09
CA GLN A 29 36.12 -17.01 -18.56
C GLN A 29 35.76 -17.40 -17.12
N ILE A 30 34.47 -17.55 -16.84
CA ILE A 30 33.96 -18.00 -15.53
C ILE A 30 33.61 -19.48 -15.65
N PRO A 31 34.22 -20.38 -14.84
CA PRO A 31 33.93 -21.80 -14.90
C PRO A 31 32.48 -22.05 -14.47
N VAL A 32 31.84 -22.96 -15.19
CA VAL A 32 30.47 -23.39 -14.94
C VAL A 32 30.54 -24.65 -14.09
N GLU A 33 30.62 -24.48 -12.77
CA GLU A 33 30.72 -25.60 -11.82
C GLU A 33 29.38 -25.94 -11.15
N SER A 34 28.36 -25.07 -11.26
CA SER A 34 27.05 -25.26 -10.63
C SER A 34 25.93 -25.45 -11.65
N GLU A 35 24.94 -26.28 -11.32
CA GLU A 35 23.70 -26.45 -12.11
C GLU A 35 22.89 -25.14 -12.26
N ASP A 36 22.91 -24.24 -11.26
CA ASP A 36 22.21 -22.94 -11.33
C ASP A 36 23.10 -21.80 -11.86
N LEU A 37 23.16 -21.69 -13.19
CA LEU A 37 23.89 -20.64 -13.92
C LEU A 37 23.44 -19.21 -13.57
N GLN A 38 22.20 -19.02 -13.12
CA GLN A 38 21.65 -17.69 -12.85
C GLN A 38 22.17 -17.11 -11.53
N SER A 39 22.55 -17.97 -10.59
CA SER A 39 23.16 -17.58 -9.32
C SER A 39 24.57 -16.97 -9.49
N ILE A 40 25.28 -17.34 -10.56
CA ILE A 40 26.68 -16.94 -10.81
C ILE A 40 26.76 -15.46 -11.23
N LYS A 41 27.38 -14.63 -10.39
CA LYS A 41 27.59 -13.21 -10.69
C LYS A 41 28.76 -13.01 -11.66
N ILE A 42 28.48 -12.49 -12.86
CA ILE A 42 29.51 -12.08 -13.84
C ILE A 42 30.43 -11.00 -13.24
N TYR A 43 29.82 -10.02 -12.59
CA TYR A 43 30.52 -8.94 -11.91
C TYR A 43 30.20 -9.00 -10.43
N SER A 44 31.21 -9.24 -9.62
CA SER A 44 31.10 -9.14 -8.17
C SER A 44 31.57 -7.75 -7.72
N THR A 45 30.72 -7.07 -6.97
CA THR A 45 30.98 -5.70 -6.53
C THR A 45 32.24 -5.65 -5.66
N GLY A 46 33.22 -4.84 -6.06
CA GLY A 46 34.50 -4.69 -5.34
C GLY A 46 35.57 -5.72 -5.72
N LYS A 47 35.23 -6.78 -6.46
CA LYS A 47 36.22 -7.69 -7.03
C LYS A 47 36.60 -7.25 -8.44
N GLN A 48 37.78 -7.68 -8.87
CA GLN A 48 38.25 -7.44 -10.22
C GLN A 48 37.47 -8.30 -11.21
N ASN A 49 37.07 -7.72 -12.33
CA ASN A 49 36.58 -8.49 -13.47
C ASN A 49 37.75 -9.31 -14.04
N ARG A 50 37.59 -10.63 -14.21
CA ARG A 50 38.63 -11.53 -14.74
C ARG A 50 39.24 -11.03 -16.04
N VAL A 51 38.41 -10.68 -17.02
CA VAL A 51 38.85 -10.15 -18.31
C VAL A 51 39.66 -8.85 -18.17
N SER A 52 39.25 -7.97 -17.25
CA SER A 52 40.00 -6.74 -17.00
C SER A 52 41.30 -7.01 -16.25
N HIS A 53 41.29 -7.93 -15.28
CA HIS A 53 42.48 -8.37 -14.57
C HIS A 53 43.50 -8.92 -15.56
N GLU A 54 43.14 -9.88 -16.41
CA GLU A 54 44.02 -10.44 -17.45
C GLU A 54 44.58 -9.37 -18.37
N ARG A 55 43.73 -8.45 -18.85
CA ARG A 55 44.16 -7.35 -19.72
C ARG A 55 45.21 -6.44 -19.08
N TYR A 56 45.10 -6.15 -17.78
CA TYR A 56 45.99 -5.21 -17.10
C TYR A 56 47.11 -5.89 -16.31
N LYS A 57 47.06 -7.22 -16.08
CA LYS A 57 47.95 -7.96 -15.19
C LYS A 57 49.44 -7.68 -15.45
N ALA A 58 49.89 -7.87 -16.69
CA ALA A 58 51.29 -7.67 -17.06
C ALA A 58 51.77 -6.22 -16.83
N ALA A 59 50.90 -5.24 -17.10
CA ALA A 59 51.23 -3.84 -16.87
C ALA A 59 51.21 -3.46 -15.38
N VAL A 60 50.33 -4.09 -14.57
CA VAL A 60 50.30 -3.91 -13.12
C VAL A 60 51.56 -4.51 -12.48
N GLU A 61 51.97 -5.71 -12.89
CA GLU A 61 53.22 -6.34 -12.45
C GLU A 61 54.43 -5.48 -12.82
N ALA A 62 54.47 -4.94 -14.04
CA ALA A 62 55.52 -4.02 -14.47
C ALA A 62 55.56 -2.74 -13.61
N CYS A 63 54.40 -2.22 -13.19
CA CYS A 63 54.35 -1.09 -12.26
C CYS A 63 54.92 -1.42 -10.86
N ASP A 64 54.97 -2.68 -10.45
CA ASP A 64 55.56 -3.08 -9.15
C ASP A 64 57.07 -3.40 -9.28
N MET A 65 57.58 -3.62 -10.50
CA MET A 65 58.99 -3.94 -10.75
C MET A 65 59.90 -2.71 -10.75
N MET A 66 61.07 -2.84 -10.12
CA MET A 66 62.14 -1.82 -10.12
C MET A 66 62.66 -1.49 -11.52
N LYS A 67 62.70 -2.47 -12.43
CA LYS A 67 63.12 -2.29 -13.84
C LYS A 67 62.35 -1.16 -14.55
N TYR A 68 61.13 -0.90 -14.12
CA TYR A 68 60.26 0.09 -14.72
C TYR A 68 60.13 1.35 -13.89
N ILE A 69 60.85 1.48 -12.77
CA ILE A 69 60.62 2.53 -11.76
C ILE A 69 60.69 3.93 -12.33
N ASP A 70 61.48 4.16 -13.37
CA ASP A 70 61.67 5.45 -14.03
C ASP A 70 60.45 5.88 -14.86
N LEU A 71 59.66 4.91 -15.35
CA LEU A 71 58.49 5.19 -16.18
C LEU A 71 57.27 5.62 -15.34
N ASN A 72 56.52 6.61 -15.83
CA ASN A 72 55.20 6.90 -15.28
C ASN A 72 54.16 5.86 -15.73
N ILE A 73 53.01 5.81 -15.06
CA ILE A 73 51.96 4.79 -15.32
C ILE A 73 51.49 4.83 -16.78
N SER A 74 51.39 6.02 -17.38
CA SER A 74 50.98 6.19 -18.77
C SER A 74 52.04 5.71 -19.77
N GLN A 75 53.32 5.78 -19.41
CA GLN A 75 54.43 5.24 -20.20
C GLN A 75 54.49 3.71 -20.07
N VAL A 76 54.31 3.18 -18.85
CA VAL A 76 54.15 1.73 -18.64
C VAL A 76 52.96 1.22 -19.47
N ALA A 77 51.79 1.87 -19.37
CA ALA A 77 50.62 1.48 -20.16
C ALA A 77 50.91 1.43 -21.66
N ARG A 78 51.57 2.45 -22.22
CA ARG A 78 51.97 2.49 -23.63
C ARG A 78 52.89 1.34 -24.01
N LYS A 79 53.83 0.95 -23.13
CA LYS A 79 54.72 -0.20 -23.36
C LYS A 79 53.96 -1.52 -23.52
N PHE A 80 52.78 -1.63 -22.89
CA PHE A 80 51.91 -2.81 -22.99
C PHE A 80 50.72 -2.63 -23.96
N GLY A 81 50.71 -1.57 -24.77
CA GLY A 81 49.61 -1.31 -25.72
C GLY A 81 48.28 -0.93 -25.05
N LEU A 82 48.34 -0.36 -23.84
CA LEU A 82 47.18 -0.02 -23.02
C LEU A 82 46.96 1.50 -22.95
N ASN A 83 45.72 1.88 -22.68
CA ASN A 83 45.37 3.27 -22.40
C ASN A 83 45.84 3.65 -20.97
N GLY A 84 46.69 4.69 -20.87
CA GLY A 84 47.25 5.14 -19.59
C GLY A 84 46.21 5.54 -18.56
N THR A 85 45.17 6.27 -18.96
CA THR A 85 44.07 6.68 -18.06
C THR A 85 43.27 5.47 -17.58
N ALA A 86 43.02 4.50 -18.46
CA ALA A 86 42.28 3.29 -18.11
C ALA A 86 43.07 2.41 -17.11
N LEU A 87 44.38 2.23 -17.35
CA LEU A 87 45.27 1.51 -16.41
C LEU A 87 45.34 2.23 -15.06
N ALA A 88 45.54 3.55 -15.06
CA ALA A 88 45.60 4.33 -13.82
C ALA A 88 44.29 4.22 -13.00
N ASN A 89 43.13 4.31 -13.65
CA ASN A 89 41.84 4.14 -13.00
C ASN A 89 41.65 2.72 -12.45
N PHE A 90 42.06 1.70 -13.21
CA PHE A 90 42.01 0.30 -12.76
C PHE A 90 42.90 0.09 -11.51
N MET A 91 44.12 0.61 -11.53
CA MET A 91 45.06 0.51 -10.41
C MET A 91 44.58 1.27 -9.17
N ARG A 92 43.98 2.47 -9.29
CA ARG A 92 43.43 3.20 -8.12
C ARG A 92 42.32 2.43 -7.41
N ILE A 93 41.53 1.65 -8.14
CA ILE A 93 40.42 0.88 -7.56
C ILE A 93 40.95 -0.38 -6.87
N HIS A 94 41.90 -1.07 -7.49
CA HIS A 94 42.25 -2.45 -7.12
C HIS A 94 43.66 -2.65 -6.57
N TYR A 95 44.58 -1.72 -6.84
CA TYR A 95 46.03 -1.81 -6.55
C TYR A 95 46.57 -0.47 -6.01
N GLU A 96 45.80 0.18 -5.14
CA GLU A 96 46.16 1.47 -4.55
C GLU A 96 47.49 1.42 -3.80
N GLU A 97 47.76 0.31 -3.11
CA GLU A 97 49.01 0.08 -2.38
C GLU A 97 50.23 0.07 -3.30
N ILE A 98 50.13 -0.53 -4.50
CA ILE A 98 51.22 -0.55 -5.49
C ILE A 98 51.54 0.90 -5.90
N LEU A 99 50.51 1.71 -6.15
CA LEU A 99 50.69 3.12 -6.51
C LEU A 99 51.39 3.89 -5.39
N SER A 100 50.95 3.71 -4.14
CA SER A 100 51.52 4.37 -2.96
C SER A 100 52.97 3.95 -2.68
N ARG A 101 53.29 2.65 -2.77
CA ARG A 101 54.65 2.13 -2.56
C ARG A 101 55.60 2.60 -3.66
N ARG A 102 55.20 2.44 -4.92
CA ARG A 102 55.98 2.90 -6.08
C ARG A 102 56.31 4.38 -5.98
N GLN A 103 55.36 5.19 -5.53
CA GLN A 103 55.57 6.62 -5.36
C GLN A 103 56.64 6.93 -4.30
N LYS A 104 56.56 6.30 -3.12
CA LYS A 104 57.58 6.46 -2.07
C LYS A 104 58.97 6.05 -2.56
N ILE A 105 59.07 5.00 -3.37
CA ILE A 105 60.34 4.55 -3.95
C ILE A 105 60.88 5.60 -4.92
N ARG A 106 60.05 6.12 -5.83
CA ARG A 106 60.45 7.17 -6.77
C ARG A 106 60.92 8.45 -6.08
N GLU A 107 60.23 8.86 -5.01
CA GLU A 107 60.62 10.01 -4.19
C GLU A 107 61.99 9.81 -3.55
N ARG A 108 62.24 8.63 -2.98
CA ARG A 108 63.55 8.27 -2.40
C ARG A 108 64.68 8.25 -3.45
N LEU A 109 64.37 7.90 -4.69
CA LEU A 109 65.33 7.87 -5.80
C LEU A 109 65.49 9.23 -6.49
N GLY A 110 64.81 10.29 -6.04
CA GLY A 110 64.87 11.61 -6.68
C GLY A 110 64.13 11.68 -8.03
N ILE A 111 63.36 10.66 -8.40
CA ILE A 111 62.57 10.59 -9.63
C ILE A 111 61.19 11.25 -9.39
N ASN A 112 61.22 12.49 -8.90
CA ASN A 112 60.02 13.24 -8.58
C ASN A 112 59.62 14.14 -9.76
N ASP A 113 58.49 13.82 -10.37
CA ASP A 113 57.94 14.60 -11.48
C ASP A 113 57.25 15.90 -11.01
N ASN A 114 57.22 16.19 -9.70
CA ASN A 114 56.53 17.33 -9.05
C ASN A 114 55.02 17.44 -9.33
N ILE A 115 54.41 16.38 -9.87
CA ILE A 115 52.97 16.34 -10.14
C ILE A 115 52.23 15.90 -8.87
N PRO A 116 51.23 16.67 -8.40
CA PRO A 116 50.40 16.27 -7.26
C PRO A 116 49.62 14.99 -7.60
N ARG A 117 49.79 13.97 -6.76
CA ARG A 117 49.11 12.67 -6.88
C ARG A 117 48.00 12.56 -5.84
N GLY A 118 46.85 12.03 -6.25
CA GLY A 118 45.62 12.01 -5.44
C GLY A 118 44.56 12.94 -6.02
N ALA A 119 43.52 13.23 -5.23
CA ALA A 119 42.52 14.20 -5.62
C ALA A 119 43.16 15.59 -5.64
N ARG A 120 42.95 16.35 -6.72
CA ARG A 120 43.37 17.76 -6.73
C ARG A 120 42.62 18.50 -5.61
N PRO A 121 43.26 19.42 -4.88
CA PRO A 121 42.59 20.17 -3.80
C PRO A 121 41.30 20.86 -4.24
N SER A 122 41.28 21.46 -5.44
CA SER A 122 40.07 22.05 -6.02
C SER A 122 38.95 21.04 -6.26
N CYS A 123 39.28 19.82 -6.68
CA CYS A 123 38.30 18.75 -6.84
C CYS A 123 37.80 18.23 -5.49
N VAL A 124 38.65 18.17 -4.47
CA VAL A 124 38.22 17.80 -3.11
C VAL A 124 37.17 18.81 -2.65
N GLN A 125 37.52 20.11 -2.66
CA GLN A 125 36.60 21.18 -2.27
C GLN A 125 35.28 21.15 -3.06
N GLN A 126 35.33 20.90 -4.37
CA GLN A 126 34.14 20.82 -5.22
C GLN A 126 33.17 19.70 -4.79
N TYR A 127 33.69 18.56 -4.31
CA TYR A 127 32.87 17.39 -3.98
C TYR A 127 32.63 17.20 -2.49
N THR A 128 33.33 17.91 -1.60
CA THR A 128 33.22 17.73 -0.13
C THR A 128 31.76 17.74 0.33
N ASP A 129 31.02 18.82 0.05
CA ASP A 129 29.63 18.98 0.48
C ASP A 129 28.71 17.90 -0.13
N ALA A 130 28.97 17.52 -1.39
CA ALA A 130 28.22 16.48 -2.08
C ALA A 130 28.45 15.09 -1.46
N VAL A 131 29.69 14.81 -1.05
CA VAL A 131 30.06 13.55 -0.36
C VAL A 131 29.45 13.50 1.03
N GLU A 132 29.51 14.60 1.79
CA GLU A 132 28.92 14.68 3.13
C GLU A 132 27.39 14.52 3.09
N LEU A 133 26.73 15.20 2.15
CA LEU A 133 25.30 15.03 1.95
C LEU A 133 24.97 13.59 1.53
N TYR A 134 25.76 12.99 0.65
CA TYR A 134 25.56 11.60 0.26
C TYR A 134 25.73 10.65 1.44
N ARG A 135 26.74 10.86 2.29
CA ARG A 135 26.99 10.05 3.49
C ARG A 135 25.79 10.09 4.43
N THR A 136 25.28 11.28 4.74
CA THR A 136 24.23 11.50 5.74
C THR A 136 22.80 11.20 5.25
N THR A 137 22.50 11.42 3.97
CA THR A 137 21.13 11.31 3.44
C THR A 137 20.88 10.04 2.63
N GLU A 138 19.61 9.70 2.38
CA GLU A 138 19.20 8.60 1.50
C GLU A 138 19.06 9.02 0.02
N MET A 139 19.55 10.22 -0.35
CA MET A 139 19.45 10.73 -1.72
C MET A 139 20.27 9.88 -2.71
N THR A 140 19.81 9.85 -3.95
CA THR A 140 20.53 9.17 -5.03
C THR A 140 21.67 10.04 -5.57
N ILE A 141 22.68 9.40 -6.19
CA ILE A 141 23.81 10.13 -6.77
C ILE A 141 23.37 11.15 -7.85
N PRO A 142 22.40 10.84 -8.74
CA PRO A 142 21.83 11.84 -9.65
C PRO A 142 21.22 13.03 -8.92
N GLU A 143 20.40 12.81 -7.89
CA GLU A 143 19.77 13.89 -7.13
C GLU A 143 20.79 14.82 -6.47
N ILE A 144 21.89 14.25 -5.95
CA ILE A 144 22.97 15.03 -5.35
C ILE A 144 23.76 15.78 -6.42
N ALA A 145 24.07 15.12 -7.53
CA ALA A 145 24.76 15.73 -8.66
C ALA A 145 23.98 16.94 -9.20
N ASP A 146 22.67 16.81 -9.36
CA ASP A 146 21.77 17.88 -9.80
C ASP A 146 21.68 19.03 -8.79
N LYS A 147 21.72 18.71 -7.49
CA LYS A 147 21.68 19.69 -6.39
C LYS A 147 22.95 20.55 -6.33
N PHE A 148 24.12 19.92 -6.42
CA PHE A 148 25.42 20.59 -6.36
C PHE A 148 25.96 21.02 -7.74
N LYS A 149 25.19 20.79 -8.82
CA LYS A 149 25.58 21.11 -10.20
C LYS A 149 26.92 20.49 -10.60
N VAL A 150 27.15 19.25 -10.17
CA VAL A 150 28.34 18.47 -10.53
C VAL A 150 27.97 17.33 -11.48
N SER A 151 28.95 16.81 -12.21
CA SER A 151 28.70 15.63 -13.07
C SER A 151 28.43 14.39 -12.22
N GLU A 152 27.34 13.66 -12.51
CA GLU A 152 27.04 12.38 -11.87
C GLU A 152 28.21 11.40 -12.00
N SER A 153 28.79 11.31 -13.20
CA SER A 153 29.92 10.42 -13.50
C SER A 153 31.18 10.83 -12.72
N GLY A 154 31.43 12.14 -12.59
CA GLY A 154 32.55 12.69 -11.83
C GLY A 154 32.41 12.44 -10.32
N LEU A 155 31.23 12.70 -9.75
CA LEU A 155 30.93 12.44 -8.34
C LEU A 155 31.06 10.93 -8.03
N MET A 156 30.50 10.07 -8.88
CA MET A 156 30.63 8.61 -8.75
C MET A 156 32.09 8.18 -8.79
N GLN A 157 32.90 8.75 -9.69
CA GLN A 157 34.33 8.44 -9.79
C GLN A 157 35.09 8.89 -8.54
N HIS A 158 34.81 10.11 -8.05
CA HIS A 158 35.40 10.65 -6.84
C HIS A 158 35.10 9.76 -5.62
N LEU A 159 33.84 9.34 -5.45
CA LEU A 159 33.42 8.40 -4.40
C LEU A 159 34.15 7.05 -4.50
N ARG A 160 34.31 6.50 -5.71
CA ARG A 160 34.99 5.22 -5.92
C ARG A 160 36.47 5.25 -5.58
N PHE A 161 37.13 6.39 -5.81
CA PHE A 161 38.56 6.53 -5.57
C PHE A 161 38.86 6.86 -4.11
N TYR A 162 38.14 7.82 -3.52
CA TYR A 162 38.52 8.40 -2.23
C TYR A 162 37.56 8.08 -1.07
N HIS A 163 36.33 7.65 -1.35
CA HIS A 163 35.29 7.40 -0.32
C HIS A 163 34.66 6.01 -0.45
N LYS A 164 35.52 4.99 -0.46
CA LYS A 164 35.12 3.57 -0.56
C LYS A 164 34.23 3.14 0.61
N ASP A 165 34.49 3.69 1.79
CA ASP A 165 33.72 3.55 3.03
C ASP A 165 32.25 3.95 2.85
N VAL A 166 32.00 5.12 2.24
CA VAL A 166 30.64 5.62 2.00
C VAL A 166 29.87 4.69 1.07
N LEU A 167 30.53 4.20 0.01
CA LEU A 167 29.92 3.24 -0.90
C LEU A 167 29.62 1.89 -0.23
N GLN A 168 30.48 1.43 0.67
CA GLN A 168 30.25 0.21 1.46
C GLN A 168 29.06 0.40 2.41
N GLN A 169 29.01 1.51 3.14
CA GLN A 169 27.90 1.86 4.03
C GLN A 169 26.57 1.88 3.28
N LYS A 170 26.50 2.54 2.12
CA LYS A 170 25.27 2.61 1.30
C LYS A 170 24.87 1.25 0.74
N ARG A 171 25.82 0.38 0.40
CA ARG A 171 25.52 -1.00 -0.01
C ARG A 171 24.93 -1.81 1.13
N ALA A 172 25.47 -1.68 2.34
CA ALA A 172 24.94 -2.35 3.53
C ALA A 172 23.51 -1.88 3.83
N MET A 173 23.24 -0.57 3.77
CA MET A 173 21.88 -0.01 3.91
C MET A 173 20.92 -0.60 2.86
N ARG A 174 21.31 -0.62 1.59
CA ARG A 174 20.49 -1.19 0.50
C ARG A 174 20.26 -2.70 0.65
N LYS A 175 21.26 -3.44 1.16
CA LYS A 175 21.12 -4.87 1.43
C LYS A 175 20.06 -5.11 2.51
N ARG A 176 20.14 -4.39 3.63
CA ARG A 176 19.13 -4.43 4.71
C ARG A 176 17.73 -4.10 4.17
N ALA A 177 17.60 -3.00 3.44
CA ALA A 177 16.34 -2.59 2.80
C ALA A 177 15.77 -3.62 1.80
N LYS A 178 16.62 -4.43 1.16
CA LYS A 178 16.18 -5.51 0.26
C LYS A 178 15.62 -6.71 1.06
N GLU A 179 16.20 -6.98 2.21
CA GLU A 179 15.85 -8.11 3.09
C GLU A 179 14.61 -7.79 3.96
N GLU A 180 14.22 -6.53 4.09
CA GLU A 180 12.99 -6.12 4.76
C GLU A 180 11.73 -6.70 4.11
N LYS A 181 10.97 -7.48 4.89
CA LYS A 181 9.72 -8.12 4.46
C LYS A 181 8.59 -7.11 4.22
N TYR A 182 8.50 -6.08 5.06
CA TYR A 182 7.46 -5.06 5.00
C TYR A 182 8.06 -3.69 4.73
N LYS A 183 7.69 -3.09 3.60
CA LYS A 183 8.21 -1.81 3.15
C LYS A 183 7.32 -0.69 3.67
N LYS A 184 7.89 0.19 4.49
CA LYS A 184 7.22 1.42 4.93
C LYS A 184 7.30 2.46 3.82
N ARG A 185 6.21 3.21 3.60
CA ARG A 185 6.19 4.31 2.63
C ARG A 185 7.29 5.31 2.99
N GLY A 186 8.07 5.73 1.98
CA GLY A 186 9.22 6.60 2.14
C GLY A 186 10.52 5.90 2.57
N GLY A 187 10.46 4.63 2.98
CA GLY A 187 11.66 3.86 3.33
C GLY A 187 12.54 3.51 2.12
N LEU A 188 13.81 3.25 2.35
CA LEU A 188 14.77 2.90 1.30
C LEU A 188 14.44 1.54 0.66
N LEU A 189 14.70 1.41 -0.64
CA LEU A 189 14.63 0.15 -1.38
C LEU A 189 16.03 -0.39 -1.70
N GLY A 190 16.11 -1.69 -2.02
CA GLY A 190 17.38 -2.31 -2.44
C GLY A 190 18.03 -1.70 -3.69
N ASN A 191 17.26 -1.00 -4.53
CA ASN A 191 17.79 -0.24 -5.67
C ASN A 191 18.27 1.18 -5.30
N GLY A 192 18.12 1.59 -4.04
CA GLY A 192 18.51 2.90 -3.52
C GLY A 192 17.47 4.01 -3.69
N ARG A 193 16.29 3.73 -4.26
CA ARG A 193 15.17 4.69 -4.31
C ARG A 193 14.29 4.56 -3.08
N LYS A 194 13.51 5.59 -2.78
CA LYS A 194 12.47 5.51 -1.74
C LYS A 194 11.28 4.68 -2.20
N TYR A 195 10.61 4.02 -1.26
CA TYR A 195 9.38 3.29 -1.48
C TYR A 195 8.20 4.26 -1.53
N GLU A 196 8.07 4.92 -2.69
CA GLU A 196 7.04 5.90 -2.96
C GLU A 196 6.63 5.88 -4.44
N PRO A 197 5.40 6.33 -4.78
CA PRO A 197 5.01 6.45 -6.18
C PRO A 197 5.85 7.53 -6.86
N SER A 198 6.18 7.31 -8.12
CA SER A 198 6.89 8.32 -8.92
C SER A 198 6.03 9.59 -9.07
N ALA A 199 6.68 10.74 -9.25
CA ALA A 199 5.99 12.01 -9.52
C ALA A 199 5.01 11.91 -10.69
N GLN A 200 5.40 11.22 -11.77
CA GLN A 200 4.52 10.96 -12.92
C GLN A 200 3.27 10.15 -12.53
N THR A 201 3.43 9.13 -11.68
CA THR A 201 2.30 8.34 -11.17
C THR A 201 1.39 9.15 -10.26
N ILE A 202 1.96 10.01 -9.40
CA ILE A 202 1.18 10.91 -8.53
C ILE A 202 0.33 11.84 -9.39
N ASN A 203 0.94 12.51 -10.37
CA ASN A 203 0.24 13.44 -11.24
C ASN A 203 -0.85 12.75 -12.07
N LYS A 204 -0.57 11.56 -12.62
CA LYS A 204 -1.54 10.77 -13.39
C LYS A 204 -2.83 10.48 -12.62
N TYR A 205 -2.74 10.19 -11.33
CA TYR A 205 -3.89 9.81 -10.51
C TYR A 205 -4.36 10.90 -9.54
N ALA A 206 -3.84 12.14 -9.65
CA ALA A 206 -4.11 13.20 -8.70
C ALA A 206 -5.62 13.55 -8.66
N GLU A 207 -6.22 13.78 -9.83
CA GLU A 207 -7.65 14.11 -9.96
C GLU A 207 -8.55 12.94 -9.56
N ALA A 208 -8.23 11.72 -10.00
CA ALA A 208 -8.99 10.53 -9.58
C ALA A 208 -8.95 10.35 -8.06
N LEU A 209 -7.82 10.66 -7.42
CA LEU A 209 -7.66 10.58 -5.97
C LEU A 209 -8.45 11.65 -5.23
N THR A 210 -8.55 12.89 -5.75
CA THR A 210 -9.37 13.94 -5.13
C THR A 210 -10.86 13.58 -5.21
N LEU A 211 -11.33 13.08 -6.36
CA LEU A 211 -12.70 12.58 -6.51
C LEU A 211 -12.98 11.42 -5.54
N TYR A 212 -12.07 10.45 -5.43
CA TYR A 212 -12.25 9.30 -4.53
C TYR A 212 -12.32 9.70 -3.05
N LYS A 213 -11.61 10.75 -2.64
CA LYS A 213 -11.64 11.26 -1.26
C LYS A 213 -12.94 11.99 -0.94
N ASN A 214 -13.40 12.81 -1.88
CA ASN A 214 -14.45 13.80 -1.62
C ASN A 214 -15.84 13.33 -2.06
N THR A 215 -15.93 12.27 -2.86
CA THR A 215 -17.19 11.76 -3.41
C THR A 215 -17.43 10.30 -3.05
N VAL A 216 -18.66 9.84 -3.25
CA VAL A 216 -19.08 8.44 -3.01
C VAL A 216 -19.21 7.64 -4.31
N LEU A 217 -18.58 8.16 -5.37
CA LEU A 217 -18.56 7.55 -6.69
C LEU A 217 -17.80 6.22 -6.68
N THR A 218 -18.18 5.33 -7.60
CA THR A 218 -17.45 4.07 -7.79
C THR A 218 -16.12 4.31 -8.48
N LEU A 219 -15.20 3.35 -8.33
CA LEU A 219 -13.94 3.35 -9.07
C LEU A 219 -14.15 3.42 -10.59
N LYS A 220 -15.24 2.84 -11.11
CA LYS A 220 -15.58 2.89 -12.52
C LYS A 220 -16.02 4.29 -12.94
N GLU A 221 -16.96 4.88 -12.20
CA GLU A 221 -17.43 6.25 -12.45
C GLU A 221 -16.27 7.27 -12.40
N ILE A 222 -15.36 7.15 -11.43
CA ILE A 222 -14.18 8.03 -11.32
C ILE A 222 -13.20 7.81 -12.48
N ALA A 223 -12.96 6.56 -12.86
CA ALA A 223 -12.08 6.21 -13.97
C ALA A 223 -12.62 6.76 -15.30
N ASP A 224 -13.91 6.61 -15.54
CA ASP A 224 -14.59 7.12 -16.74
C ASP A 224 -14.51 8.65 -16.80
N GLN A 225 -14.66 9.34 -15.67
CA GLN A 225 -14.56 10.81 -15.60
C GLN A 225 -13.14 11.35 -15.80
N THR A 226 -12.12 10.65 -15.30
CA THR A 226 -10.72 11.13 -15.31
C THR A 226 -9.87 10.52 -16.43
N GLY A 227 -10.45 9.63 -17.24
CA GLY A 227 -9.76 8.95 -18.34
C GLY A 227 -8.66 7.97 -17.89
N VAL A 228 -8.61 7.61 -16.61
CA VAL A 228 -7.66 6.60 -16.11
C VAL A 228 -8.24 5.20 -16.17
N THR A 229 -7.41 4.19 -16.36
CA THR A 229 -7.86 2.78 -16.32
C THR A 229 -8.32 2.39 -14.93
N THR A 230 -9.46 1.69 -14.82
CA THR A 230 -10.03 1.26 -13.53
C THR A 230 -9.05 0.38 -12.74
N GLU A 231 -8.39 -0.56 -13.38
CA GLU A 231 -7.44 -1.51 -12.78
C GLU A 231 -6.18 -0.79 -12.30
N GLY A 232 -5.67 0.14 -13.10
CA GLY A 232 -4.51 0.95 -12.75
C GLY A 232 -4.76 1.83 -11.53
N PHE A 233 -5.92 2.49 -11.49
CA PHE A 233 -6.32 3.32 -10.35
C PHE A 233 -6.57 2.47 -9.09
N ARG A 234 -7.24 1.33 -9.24
CA ARG A 234 -7.42 0.36 -8.15
C ARG A 234 -6.10 -0.10 -7.56
N PHE A 235 -5.14 -0.48 -8.41
CA PHE A 235 -3.80 -0.87 -7.97
C PHE A 235 -3.09 0.27 -7.23
N TYR A 236 -3.18 1.49 -7.76
CA TYR A 236 -2.61 2.68 -7.14
C TYR A 236 -3.18 2.94 -5.74
N LEU A 237 -4.51 2.86 -5.58
CA LEU A 237 -5.18 3.02 -4.27
C LEU A 237 -4.79 1.92 -3.30
N HIS A 238 -4.86 0.64 -3.69
CA HIS A 238 -4.51 -0.47 -2.80
C HIS A 238 -3.04 -0.43 -2.36
N LYS A 239 -2.15 0.02 -3.23
CA LYS A 239 -0.71 0.06 -2.95
C LYS A 239 -0.31 1.27 -2.10
N TRP A 240 -0.86 2.45 -2.37
CA TRP A 240 -0.38 3.71 -1.79
C TRP A 240 -1.35 4.40 -0.85
N HIS A 241 -2.64 4.09 -0.94
CA HIS A 241 -3.73 4.73 -0.21
C HIS A 241 -4.68 3.70 0.42
N LYS A 242 -4.13 2.62 0.96
CA LYS A 242 -4.91 1.51 1.56
C LYS A 242 -5.91 2.00 2.60
N ASN A 243 -5.54 2.98 3.43
CA ASN A 243 -6.42 3.55 4.46
C ASN A 243 -7.67 4.19 3.83
N LEU A 244 -7.54 4.92 2.73
CA LEU A 244 -8.70 5.49 2.02
C LEU A 244 -9.63 4.40 1.48
N VAL A 245 -9.08 3.26 1.05
CA VAL A 245 -9.88 2.12 0.61
C VAL A 245 -10.66 1.52 1.79
N LEU A 246 -10.02 1.36 2.94
CA LEU A 246 -10.66 0.87 4.17
C LEU A 246 -11.77 1.81 4.64
N ASP A 247 -11.51 3.11 4.67
CA ASP A 247 -12.49 4.13 5.03
C ASP A 247 -13.71 4.08 4.12
N HIS A 248 -13.50 3.94 2.81
CA HIS A 248 -14.60 3.87 1.85
C HIS A 248 -15.44 2.59 2.02
N LEU A 249 -14.81 1.49 2.46
CA LEU A 249 -15.47 0.23 2.81
C LEU A 249 -16.16 0.27 4.19
N GLY A 250 -15.99 1.35 4.97
CA GLY A 250 -16.54 1.45 6.32
C GLY A 250 -15.81 0.57 7.34
N ILE A 251 -14.53 0.34 7.12
CA ILE A 251 -13.67 -0.42 8.04
C ILE A 251 -12.80 0.61 8.79
N THR A 252 -13.18 0.91 10.04
CA THR A 252 -12.37 1.70 10.97
C THR A 252 -11.28 0.78 11.54
N ASP A 253 -10.06 0.95 11.04
CA ASP A 253 -8.94 0.04 11.31
C ASP A 253 -8.26 0.40 12.64
N GLU A 254 -8.65 -0.24 13.75
CA GLU A 254 -7.85 -0.22 15.00
C GLU A 254 -6.86 -1.39 15.09
N SER A 255 -7.00 -2.40 14.24
CA SER A 255 -6.20 -3.62 14.31
C SER A 255 -5.39 -3.79 13.03
N GLN A 256 -4.07 -3.62 13.12
CA GLN A 256 -3.09 -3.80 12.02
C GLN A 256 -3.02 -5.23 11.44
N SER A 257 -4.01 -6.09 11.69
CA SER A 257 -4.07 -7.43 11.11
C SER A 257 -4.65 -7.39 9.69
N PRO A 258 -4.11 -8.17 8.75
CA PRO A 258 -4.66 -8.27 7.41
C PRO A 258 -6.02 -8.99 7.46
N LYS A 259 -7.10 -8.23 7.70
CA LYS A 259 -8.46 -8.72 7.54
C LYS A 259 -8.72 -8.95 6.04
N ASP A 260 -9.28 -10.12 5.71
CA ASP A 260 -9.75 -10.40 4.36
C ASP A 260 -10.86 -9.41 4.00
N LEU A 261 -10.55 -8.46 3.10
CA LEU A 261 -11.46 -7.38 2.69
C LEU A 261 -12.77 -7.92 2.08
N ARG A 262 -12.79 -9.15 1.57
CA ARG A 262 -14.02 -9.80 1.07
C ARG A 262 -14.95 -10.22 2.21
N LYS A 263 -14.38 -10.69 3.33
CA LYS A 263 -15.13 -11.15 4.52
C LYS A 263 -15.48 -10.00 5.47
N ALA A 264 -14.65 -8.96 5.51
CA ALA A 264 -14.82 -7.78 6.36
C ALA A 264 -15.77 -6.72 5.78
N ARG A 265 -16.73 -7.09 4.91
CA ARG A 265 -17.62 -6.13 4.24
C ARG A 265 -18.60 -5.50 5.24
N ASN A 266 -18.15 -4.38 5.80
CA ASN A 266 -18.92 -3.48 6.65
C ASN A 266 -19.86 -2.59 5.82
N ARG A 267 -20.61 -1.74 6.52
CA ARG A 267 -21.47 -0.70 5.97
C ARG A 267 -20.65 0.24 5.09
N THR A 268 -20.70 0.05 3.77
CA THR A 268 -19.98 0.90 2.80
C THR A 268 -20.56 2.31 2.82
N LYS A 269 -19.72 3.35 2.69
CA LYS A 269 -20.17 4.76 2.72
C LYS A 269 -21.31 5.04 1.74
N ARG A 270 -21.21 4.54 0.50
CA ARG A 270 -22.26 4.69 -0.53
C ARG A 270 -23.61 4.08 -0.10
N THR A 271 -23.59 2.84 0.37
CA THR A 271 -24.81 2.16 0.83
C THR A 271 -25.37 2.82 2.09
N SER A 272 -24.51 3.33 2.97
CA SER A 272 -24.94 4.12 4.12
C SER A 272 -25.70 5.35 3.70
N LEU A 273 -25.12 6.15 2.79
CA LEU A 273 -25.73 7.38 2.29
C LEU A 273 -27.07 7.09 1.61
N LYS A 274 -27.13 6.03 0.77
CA LYS A 274 -28.35 5.61 0.07
C LYS A 274 -29.54 5.39 1.01
N TYR A 275 -29.30 4.81 2.19
CA TYR A 275 -30.35 4.47 3.14
C TYR A 275 -30.51 5.49 4.27
N GLN A 276 -29.63 6.49 4.36
CA GLN A 276 -29.55 7.41 5.50
C GLN A 276 -30.84 8.22 5.67
N ASP A 277 -31.36 8.80 4.58
CA ASP A 277 -32.55 9.65 4.65
C ASP A 277 -33.80 8.84 5.01
N ALA A 278 -33.92 7.63 4.44
CA ALA A 278 -34.99 6.69 4.78
C ALA A 278 -34.94 6.25 6.26
N ILE A 279 -33.73 6.01 6.79
CA ILE A 279 -33.52 5.68 8.21
C ILE A 279 -33.90 6.86 9.12
N ASN A 280 -33.46 8.07 8.78
CA ASN A 280 -33.78 9.29 9.54
C ASN A 280 -35.30 9.52 9.56
N SER A 281 -35.97 9.29 8.44
CA SER A 281 -37.43 9.39 8.33
C SER A 281 -38.17 8.37 9.22
N ILE A 282 -37.68 7.12 9.31
CA ILE A 282 -38.23 6.10 10.21
C ILE A 282 -38.02 6.48 11.68
N LYS A 283 -36.84 7.02 12.02
CA LYS A 283 -36.52 7.48 13.38
C LYS A 283 -37.45 8.59 13.85
N GLN A 284 -37.79 9.53 12.95
CA GLN A 284 -38.72 10.62 13.26
C GLN A 284 -40.17 10.12 13.34
N ASN A 285 -40.61 9.30 12.38
CA ASN A 285 -41.98 8.82 12.27
C ASN A 285 -42.01 7.29 12.03
N PRO A 286 -42.27 6.48 13.08
CA PRO A 286 -42.27 5.02 12.97
C PRO A 286 -43.38 4.51 12.03
N ARG A 287 -42.99 4.21 10.78
CA ARG A 287 -43.86 3.73 9.70
C ARG A 287 -43.36 2.40 9.15
N SER A 288 -44.19 1.70 8.37
CA SER A 288 -43.79 0.39 7.84
C SER A 288 -42.58 0.50 6.89
N ILE A 289 -41.67 -0.48 6.94
CA ILE A 289 -40.46 -0.51 6.10
C ILE A 289 -40.81 -0.42 4.61
N ALA A 290 -41.87 -1.12 4.18
CA ALA A 290 -42.32 -1.12 2.79
C ALA A 290 -42.81 0.26 2.33
N GLN A 291 -43.55 0.98 3.19
CA GLN A 291 -44.03 2.32 2.89
C GLN A 291 -42.86 3.30 2.73
N VAL A 292 -41.90 3.30 3.67
CA VAL A 292 -40.73 4.18 3.58
C VAL A 292 -39.86 3.80 2.38
N ALA A 293 -39.70 2.51 2.09
CA ALA A 293 -38.96 2.10 0.91
C ALA A 293 -39.57 2.69 -0.37
N ASN A 294 -40.90 2.67 -0.52
CA ASN A 294 -41.58 3.27 -1.66
C ASN A 294 -41.43 4.79 -1.70
N GLU A 295 -41.55 5.49 -0.57
CA GLU A 295 -41.37 6.96 -0.48
C GLU A 295 -39.98 7.41 -0.95
N PHE A 296 -38.94 6.62 -0.64
CA PHE A 296 -37.56 6.92 -1.00
C PHE A 296 -37.08 6.20 -2.28
N ASN A 297 -37.99 5.59 -3.06
CA ASN A 297 -37.67 4.83 -4.27
C ASN A 297 -36.61 3.72 -4.05
N LEU A 298 -36.67 3.04 -2.91
CA LEU A 298 -35.81 1.95 -2.51
C LEU A 298 -36.50 0.60 -2.72
N GLN A 299 -35.74 -0.42 -3.07
CA GLN A 299 -36.27 -1.79 -3.14
C GLN A 299 -36.57 -2.31 -1.70
N PRO A 300 -37.82 -2.68 -1.38
CA PRO A 300 -38.22 -2.96 0.01
C PRO A 300 -37.42 -4.07 0.70
N GLU A 301 -37.13 -5.17 -0.01
CA GLU A 301 -36.45 -6.32 0.58
C GLU A 301 -34.97 -6.05 0.86
N SER A 302 -34.29 -5.35 -0.05
CA SER A 302 -32.89 -4.91 0.12
C SER A 302 -32.77 -3.94 1.28
N PHE A 303 -33.73 -3.02 1.43
CA PHE A 303 -33.75 -2.09 2.54
C PHE A 303 -34.01 -2.80 3.87
N ARG A 304 -34.94 -3.76 3.90
CA ARG A 304 -35.21 -4.61 5.06
C ARG A 304 -33.98 -5.40 5.50
N GLN A 305 -33.32 -6.10 4.57
CA GLN A 305 -32.09 -6.85 4.84
C GLN A 305 -30.97 -5.94 5.37
N TYR A 306 -30.86 -4.73 4.81
CA TYR A 306 -29.89 -3.74 5.29
C TYR A 306 -30.15 -3.33 6.73
N LEU A 307 -31.41 -3.00 7.07
CA LEU A 307 -31.80 -2.67 8.45
C LEU A 307 -31.52 -3.85 9.39
N HIS A 308 -31.78 -5.09 8.98
CA HIS A 308 -31.54 -6.28 9.83
C HIS A 308 -30.08 -6.43 10.21
N LYS A 309 -29.19 -6.08 9.27
CA LYS A 309 -27.76 -6.23 9.44
C LYS A 309 -27.13 -5.08 10.23
N TYR A 310 -27.62 -3.85 10.06
CA TYR A 310 -26.92 -2.64 10.54
C TYR A 310 -27.73 -1.78 11.53
N GLU A 311 -29.03 -1.95 11.63
CA GLU A 311 -29.92 -1.15 12.51
C GLU A 311 -31.00 -2.05 13.17
N PRO A 312 -30.62 -3.08 13.97
CA PRO A 312 -31.57 -4.05 14.54
C PRO A 312 -32.55 -3.42 15.54
N GLU A 313 -32.14 -2.34 16.22
CA GLU A 313 -32.99 -1.60 17.15
C GLU A 313 -34.20 -0.98 16.43
N LEU A 314 -34.00 -0.43 15.23
CA LEU A 314 -35.09 0.14 14.43
C LEU A 314 -36.08 -0.92 13.96
N ILE A 315 -35.60 -2.12 13.66
CA ILE A 315 -36.47 -3.25 13.32
C ILE A 315 -37.29 -3.69 14.53
N SER A 316 -36.72 -3.64 15.73
CA SER A 316 -37.46 -3.99 16.94
C SER A 316 -38.63 -3.02 17.18
N ILE A 317 -38.51 -1.77 16.75
CA ILE A 317 -39.56 -0.74 16.87
C ILE A 317 -40.63 -0.88 15.77
N VAL A 318 -40.22 -1.12 14.53
CA VAL A 318 -41.09 -1.08 13.34
C VAL A 318 -41.62 -2.46 12.93
N GLY A 319 -40.91 -3.52 13.30
CA GLY A 319 -41.15 -4.90 12.91
C GLY A 319 -42.16 -5.66 13.78
N MET A 320 -42.09 -6.98 13.67
CA MET A 320 -42.87 -7.91 14.49
C MET A 320 -42.08 -8.23 15.77
N GLY A 321 -42.68 -7.97 16.93
CA GLY A 321 -42.16 -8.36 18.24
C GLY A 321 -42.86 -9.60 18.77
N GLN A 322 -42.36 -10.15 19.87
CA GLN A 322 -43.10 -11.09 20.70
C GLN A 322 -43.88 -10.29 21.75
N ASN A 323 -45.17 -10.59 21.91
CA ASN A 323 -46.00 -10.01 22.97
C ASN A 323 -45.79 -10.73 24.31
N GLU A 324 -46.43 -10.26 25.38
CA GLU A 324 -46.33 -10.85 26.74
C GLU A 324 -46.78 -12.32 26.79
N GLN A 325 -47.56 -12.77 25.80
CA GLN A 325 -48.01 -14.17 25.64
C GLN A 325 -47.15 -15.00 24.66
N GLY A 326 -46.00 -14.49 24.24
CA GLY A 326 -45.07 -15.17 23.32
C GLY A 326 -45.50 -15.22 21.84
N LYS A 327 -46.64 -14.60 21.48
CA LYS A 327 -47.14 -14.52 20.11
C LYS A 327 -46.48 -13.39 19.32
N ARG A 328 -46.27 -13.63 18.02
CA ARG A 328 -45.70 -12.65 17.09
C ARG A 328 -46.73 -11.61 16.66
N THR A 329 -46.58 -10.37 17.11
CA THR A 329 -47.48 -9.25 16.77
C THR A 329 -46.69 -8.02 16.32
N MET A 330 -47.33 -7.10 15.60
CA MET A 330 -46.68 -5.84 15.23
C MET A 330 -46.52 -4.95 16.47
N CYS A 331 -45.30 -4.47 16.75
CA CYS A 331 -45.02 -3.61 17.90
C CYS A 331 -45.89 -2.35 17.96
N ARG A 332 -46.22 -1.76 16.80
CA ARG A 332 -47.14 -0.60 16.72
C ARG A 332 -48.57 -0.93 17.14
N SER A 333 -49.05 -2.13 16.80
CA SER A 333 -50.40 -2.58 17.15
C SER A 333 -50.47 -2.92 18.64
N GLU A 334 -49.41 -3.51 19.18
CA GLU A 334 -49.25 -3.74 20.61
C GLU A 334 -49.32 -2.43 21.38
N LYS A 335 -48.50 -1.43 21.02
CA LYS A 335 -48.55 -0.10 21.64
C LYS A 335 -49.92 0.59 21.50
N LYS A 336 -50.57 0.46 20.34
CA LYS A 336 -51.89 1.06 20.07
C LYS A 336 -52.99 0.43 20.93
N TYR A 337 -52.96 -0.88 21.15
CA TYR A 337 -54.03 -1.60 21.84
C TYR A 337 -53.73 -1.88 23.32
N LYS A 338 -52.49 -1.70 23.79
CA LYS A 338 -52.06 -1.99 25.17
C LYS A 338 -53.03 -1.48 26.24
N LYS A 339 -53.30 -0.17 26.23
CA LYS A 339 -54.20 0.47 27.22
C LYS A 339 -55.62 -0.07 27.16
N ALA A 340 -56.09 -0.44 25.96
CA ALA A 340 -57.42 -1.01 25.79
C ALA A 340 -57.49 -2.47 26.28
N ILE A 341 -56.42 -3.23 26.13
CA ILE A 341 -56.29 -4.60 26.64
C ILE A 341 -56.23 -4.59 28.17
N GLU A 342 -55.43 -3.70 28.77
CA GLU A 342 -55.35 -3.52 30.23
C GLU A 342 -56.72 -3.19 30.81
N LEU A 343 -57.45 -2.24 30.22
CA LEU A 343 -58.81 -1.89 30.65
C LEU A 343 -59.76 -3.08 30.50
N TYR A 344 -59.73 -3.79 29.37
CA TYR A 344 -60.59 -4.95 29.14
C TYR A 344 -60.32 -6.09 30.15
N GLN A 345 -59.07 -6.27 30.58
CA GLN A 345 -58.70 -7.28 31.57
C GLN A 345 -59.04 -6.90 33.01
N THR A 346 -59.12 -5.61 33.33
CA THR A 346 -59.26 -5.11 34.71
C THR A 346 -60.65 -4.55 35.03
N THR A 347 -61.45 -4.23 34.01
CA THR A 347 -62.78 -3.64 34.17
C THR A 347 -63.85 -4.53 33.56
N THR A 348 -65.09 -4.36 34.01
CA THR A 348 -66.28 -5.04 33.46
C THR A 348 -66.95 -4.24 32.34
N GLU A 349 -66.30 -3.17 31.86
CA GLU A 349 -66.77 -2.39 30.72
C GLU A 349 -66.76 -3.22 29.43
N ASP A 350 -67.81 -3.08 28.61
CA ASP A 350 -67.84 -3.73 27.30
C ASP A 350 -66.73 -3.19 26.39
N LEU A 351 -66.15 -4.09 25.59
CA LEU A 351 -65.07 -3.77 24.65
C LEU A 351 -65.49 -2.69 23.64
N LYS A 352 -66.80 -2.63 23.30
CA LYS A 352 -67.35 -1.59 22.43
C LYS A 352 -67.23 -0.20 23.04
N SER A 353 -67.53 -0.07 24.34
CA SER A 353 -67.42 1.17 25.10
C SER A 353 -65.96 1.62 25.25
N ILE A 354 -65.06 0.68 25.58
CA ILE A 354 -63.60 0.94 25.66
C ILE A 354 -63.06 1.40 24.30
N ALA A 355 -63.49 0.76 23.21
CA ALA A 355 -63.08 1.12 21.86
C ALA A 355 -63.52 2.56 21.50
N THR A 356 -64.78 2.93 21.74
CA THR A 356 -65.26 4.31 21.53
C THR A 356 -64.51 5.34 22.36
N ARG A 357 -64.26 5.05 23.64
CA ARG A 357 -63.56 5.96 24.56
C ARG A 357 -62.10 6.23 24.13
N LEU A 358 -61.43 5.24 23.57
CA LEU A 358 -60.05 5.34 23.11
C LEU A 358 -59.92 5.72 21.62
N GLY A 359 -61.03 6.01 20.93
CA GLY A 359 -61.03 6.33 19.50
C GLY A 359 -60.56 5.16 18.61
N LEU A 360 -60.79 3.92 19.06
CA LEU A 360 -60.37 2.69 18.38
C LEU A 360 -61.55 2.07 17.62
N VAL A 361 -61.25 1.46 16.47
CA VAL A 361 -62.24 0.69 15.70
C VAL A 361 -62.50 -0.65 16.40
N TYR A 362 -63.73 -0.86 16.87
CA TYR A 362 -64.16 -2.07 17.61
C TYR A 362 -63.77 -3.39 16.92
N ASN A 363 -64.04 -3.52 15.61
CA ASN A 363 -63.74 -4.75 14.87
C ASN A 363 -62.24 -5.06 14.82
N SER A 364 -61.41 -4.02 14.75
CA SER A 364 -59.95 -4.16 14.68
C SER A 364 -59.36 -4.58 16.03
N ILE A 365 -59.82 -3.98 17.13
CA ILE A 365 -59.38 -4.37 18.48
C ILE A 365 -59.92 -5.75 18.89
N GLY A 366 -61.20 -6.03 18.62
CA GLY A 366 -61.81 -7.34 18.90
C GLY A 366 -61.20 -8.47 18.09
N GLY A 367 -60.78 -8.20 16.84
CA GLY A 367 -59.98 -9.13 16.05
C GLY A 367 -58.57 -9.35 16.62
N TYR A 368 -57.94 -8.29 17.11
CA TYR A 368 -56.60 -8.34 17.71
C TYR A 368 -56.58 -9.16 19.01
N ILE A 369 -57.51 -8.89 19.94
CA ILE A 369 -57.59 -9.58 21.23
C ILE A 369 -57.83 -11.09 21.01
N ARG A 370 -58.77 -11.48 20.14
CA ARG A 370 -59.03 -12.91 19.87
C ARG A 370 -57.82 -13.68 19.35
N ARG A 371 -56.99 -13.05 18.53
CA ARG A 371 -55.82 -13.71 17.92
C ARG A 371 -54.62 -13.73 18.86
N ASN A 372 -54.41 -12.66 19.62
CA ASN A 372 -53.15 -12.40 20.33
C ASN A 372 -53.24 -12.48 21.85
N TYR A 373 -54.44 -12.33 22.42
CA TYR A 373 -54.72 -12.29 23.86
C TYR A 373 -56.01 -13.06 24.23
N PRO A 374 -56.10 -14.38 23.95
CA PRO A 374 -57.28 -15.18 24.32
C PRO A 374 -57.52 -15.18 25.84
N ASP A 375 -56.47 -15.13 26.66
CA ASP A 375 -56.61 -15.16 28.12
C ASP A 375 -57.27 -13.89 28.65
N ALA A 376 -57.10 -12.75 27.96
CA ALA A 376 -57.79 -11.51 28.32
C ALA A 376 -59.32 -11.67 28.25
N ILE A 377 -59.82 -12.48 27.30
CA ILE A 377 -61.25 -12.79 27.18
C ILE A 377 -61.71 -13.66 28.34
N ILE A 378 -60.88 -14.61 28.77
CA ILE A 378 -61.19 -15.50 29.90
C ILE A 378 -61.27 -14.69 31.20
N LEU A 379 -60.29 -13.82 31.44
CA LEU A 379 -60.25 -12.95 32.63
C LEU A 379 -61.44 -11.99 32.69
N HIS A 380 -61.76 -11.33 31.58
CA HIS A 380 -62.91 -10.42 31.52
C HIS A 380 -64.24 -11.15 31.77
N LYS A 381 -64.43 -12.35 31.19
CA LYS A 381 -65.61 -13.19 31.48
C LYS A 381 -65.71 -13.55 32.96
N LYS A 382 -64.59 -13.82 33.62
CA LYS A 382 -64.55 -14.11 35.05
C LYS A 382 -64.98 -12.89 35.88
N LEU A 383 -64.46 -11.70 35.57
CA LEU A 383 -64.84 -10.45 36.25
C LEU A 383 -66.34 -10.13 36.10
N ILE A 384 -66.91 -10.33 34.90
CA ILE A 384 -68.36 -10.16 34.69
C ILE A 384 -69.16 -11.16 35.53
N GLN A 385 -68.68 -12.41 35.66
CA GLN A 385 -69.36 -13.43 36.45
C GLN A 385 -69.30 -13.12 37.95
N GLU A 386 -68.15 -12.67 38.45
CA GLU A 386 -67.96 -12.24 39.84
C GLU A 386 -68.85 -11.04 40.17
N GLN A 387 -68.91 -10.03 39.31
CA GLN A 387 -69.81 -8.89 39.47
C GLN A 387 -71.28 -9.33 39.52
N LYS A 388 -71.71 -10.27 38.66
CA LYS A 388 -73.08 -10.82 38.67
C LYS A 388 -73.41 -11.61 39.93
N THR A 389 -72.43 -12.24 40.57
CA THR A 389 -72.62 -12.92 41.86
C THR A 389 -72.72 -11.94 43.03
N THR A 390 -72.03 -10.80 42.97
CA THR A 390 -72.10 -9.75 44.01
C THR A 390 -73.43 -8.99 44.01
N TYR A 391 -74.12 -8.86 42.87
CA TYR A 391 -75.45 -8.24 42.77
C TYR A 391 -76.64 -9.20 43.01
N LYS A 392 -76.37 -10.47 43.33
CA LYS A 392 -77.39 -11.50 43.61
C LYS A 392 -77.47 -11.91 45.10
N GLN A 393 -76.67 -11.26 45.95
CA GLN A 393 -76.89 -11.17 47.40
C GLN A 393 -77.53 -9.81 47.68
#